data_AF-A0A1B8YGM2-F1
#
_entry.id   AF-A0A1B8YGM2-F1
#
_cell.length_a   1.000
_cell.length_b   1.000
_cell.length_c   1.000
_cell.angle_alpha   90.00
_cell.angle_beta   90.00
_cell.angle_gamma   90.00
#
_symmetry.space_group_name_H-M   'P 1'
#
loop_
_entity.id
_entity.type
_entity.pdbx_description
1 polymer ?
#
loop_
_entity_poly.entity_id
_entity_poly.type
_entity_poly.pdbx_seq_one_letter_code
_entity_poly.pdbx_strand_id
1 'polypeptide(L)'
;MELVQKHIRCRDIQEWLLQLVELLNAGYNTTEQRNVVLRYILLNGHTPDLSQFVHQLIEQSPEHETMLMTIAEQLEQKGLERGIELGREEGIELGREEGIELGQEKGIELGREEGKVETARALLRHGVSLDIIVTSTGLSLDKIEALKH
;
A
#
# COMPACT_ATOMS: atom_id res chain seq x y z
N MET A 1 13.54 -25.32 21.64
CA MET A 1 12.59 -24.58 20.77
C MET A 1 12.30 -23.17 21.29
N GLU A 2 11.96 -22.96 22.57
CA GLU A 2 11.62 -21.60 23.09
C GLU A 2 12.79 -20.58 23.07
N LEU A 3 14.02 -21.01 23.28
CA LEU A 3 15.21 -20.12 23.30
C LEU A 3 15.46 -19.45 21.94
N VAL A 4 15.31 -20.19 20.84
CA VAL A 4 15.44 -19.66 19.46
C VAL A 4 14.30 -18.68 19.18
N GLN A 5 13.07 -19.00 19.59
CA GLN A 5 11.91 -18.14 19.36
C GLN A 5 11.97 -16.79 20.09
N LYS A 6 12.51 -16.76 21.32
CA LYS A 6 12.60 -15.52 22.11
C LYS A 6 13.70 -14.58 21.63
N HIS A 7 14.79 -15.09 21.05
CA HIS A 7 15.95 -14.28 20.70
C HIS A 7 16.02 -13.89 19.22
N ILE A 8 15.39 -14.65 18.32
CA ILE A 8 15.51 -14.43 16.87
C ILE A 8 14.88 -13.12 16.38
N ARG A 9 13.89 -12.62 17.13
CA ARG A 9 13.21 -11.35 16.85
C ARG A 9 13.96 -10.11 17.36
N CYS A 10 15.00 -10.30 18.19
CA CYS A 10 15.67 -9.20 18.90
C CYS A 10 17.17 -9.11 18.64
N ARG A 11 17.78 -10.10 17.95
CA ARG A 11 19.21 -10.12 17.64
C ARG A 11 19.44 -10.38 16.16
N ASP A 12 20.54 -9.84 15.67
CA ASP A 12 20.99 -10.05 14.31
C ASP A 12 21.33 -11.54 14.11
N ILE A 13 20.66 -12.21 13.17
CA ILE A 13 20.88 -13.63 12.88
C ILE A 13 22.29 -13.90 12.36
N GLN A 14 22.98 -12.87 11.87
CA GLN A 14 24.39 -12.95 11.49
C GLN A 14 25.27 -13.44 12.65
N GLU A 15 24.93 -13.08 13.89
CA GLU A 15 25.68 -13.51 15.08
C GLU A 15 25.64 -15.03 15.29
N TRP A 16 24.66 -15.73 14.71
CA TRP A 16 24.45 -17.17 14.89
C TRP A 16 24.84 -18.00 13.67
N LEU A 17 25.45 -17.38 12.65
CA LEU A 17 25.85 -18.05 11.43
C LEU A 17 26.63 -19.35 11.71
N LEU A 18 27.65 -19.28 12.57
CA LEU A 18 28.48 -20.45 12.91
C LEU A 18 27.68 -21.56 13.60
N GLN A 19 26.82 -21.22 14.56
CA GLN A 19 25.98 -22.19 15.26
C GLN A 19 24.96 -22.84 14.31
N LEU A 20 24.44 -22.05 13.36
CA LEU A 20 23.51 -22.55 12.37
C LEU A 20 24.20 -23.52 11.40
N VAL A 21 25.39 -23.19 10.91
CA VAL A 21 26.20 -24.09 10.08
C VAL A 21 26.49 -25.41 10.82
N GLU A 22 26.88 -25.36 12.09
CA GLU A 22 27.08 -26.57 12.91
C GLU A 22 25.80 -27.40 13.02
N LEU A 23 24.64 -26.78 13.26
CA LEU A 23 23.35 -27.48 13.34
C LEU A 23 22.93 -28.09 12.00
N LEU A 24 23.24 -27.43 10.89
CA LEU A 24 22.92 -27.92 9.55
C LEU A 24 23.81 -29.10 9.15
N ASN A 25 25.08 -29.04 9.50
CA ASN A 25 26.06 -30.09 9.19
C ASN A 25 26.04 -31.23 10.22
N ALA A 26 25.34 -31.06 11.33
CA ALA A 26 25.14 -32.10 12.32
C ALA A 26 24.29 -33.27 11.77
N GLY A 27 24.90 -34.45 11.70
CA GLY A 27 24.30 -35.66 11.11
C GLY A 27 23.12 -36.28 11.88
N TYR A 28 22.66 -35.67 12.97
CA TYR A 28 21.50 -36.16 13.75
C TYR A 28 20.17 -35.47 13.40
N ASN A 29 20.20 -34.41 12.58
CA ASN A 29 18.97 -33.72 12.14
C ASN A 29 18.42 -34.32 10.85
N THR A 30 17.11 -34.44 10.73
CA THR A 30 16.46 -34.81 9.45
C THR A 30 16.40 -33.62 8.50
N THR A 31 16.22 -33.88 7.20
CA THR A 31 16.01 -32.85 6.17
C THR A 31 14.84 -31.94 6.52
N GLU A 32 13.73 -32.49 7.00
CA GLU A 32 12.55 -31.72 7.41
C GLU A 32 12.83 -30.82 8.62
N GLN A 33 13.57 -31.31 9.61
CA GLN A 33 13.94 -30.51 10.78
C GLN A 33 14.83 -29.33 10.38
N ARG A 34 15.83 -29.55 9.52
CA ARG A 34 16.66 -28.47 8.97
C ARG A 34 15.81 -27.45 8.21
N ASN A 35 14.91 -27.92 7.36
CA ASN A 35 14.01 -27.06 6.58
C ASN A 35 13.14 -26.16 7.46
N VAL A 36 12.53 -26.71 8.51
CA VAL A 36 11.70 -25.93 9.45
C VAL A 36 12.52 -24.85 10.17
N VAL A 37 13.72 -25.20 10.65
CA VAL A 37 14.59 -24.24 11.35
C VAL A 37 15.06 -23.14 10.39
N LEU A 38 15.54 -23.50 9.20
CA LEU A 38 15.99 -22.54 8.19
C LEU A 38 14.86 -21.59 7.77
N ARG A 39 13.67 -22.13 7.46
CA ARG A 39 12.49 -21.30 7.14
C ARG A 39 12.15 -20.36 8.27
N TYR A 40 12.16 -20.85 9.51
CA TYR A 40 11.82 -20.02 10.66
C TYR A 40 12.83 -18.87 10.84
N ILE A 41 14.13 -19.16 10.72
CA ILE A 41 15.21 -18.18 10.84
C ILE A 41 15.17 -17.17 9.71
N LEU A 42 15.06 -17.60 8.45
CA LEU A 42 15.05 -16.69 7.31
C LEU A 42 13.76 -15.84 7.23
N LEU A 43 12.64 -16.35 7.75
CA LEU A 43 11.37 -15.62 7.75
C LEU A 43 11.22 -14.63 8.92
N ASN A 44 11.79 -14.94 10.09
CA ASN A 44 11.59 -14.16 11.32
C ASN A 44 12.86 -13.51 11.86
N GLY A 45 14.01 -13.89 11.33
CA GLY A 45 15.31 -13.36 11.68
C GLY A 45 15.50 -11.95 11.17
N HIS A 46 16.16 -11.14 11.98
CA HIS A 46 16.60 -9.82 11.55
C HIS A 46 18.05 -9.88 11.11
N THR A 47 18.36 -9.37 9.93
CA THR A 47 19.73 -9.08 9.47
C THR A 47 19.67 -7.87 8.54
N PRO A 48 20.68 -6.99 8.57
CA PRO A 48 20.79 -5.89 7.61
C PRO A 48 20.94 -6.37 6.16
N ASP A 49 21.54 -7.54 5.94
CA ASP A 49 21.82 -8.11 4.62
C ASP A 49 21.52 -9.62 4.60
N LEU A 50 20.27 -9.95 4.28
CA LEU A 50 19.81 -11.34 4.17
C LEU A 50 20.50 -12.08 3.03
N SER A 51 20.80 -11.38 1.92
CA SER A 51 21.44 -11.98 0.76
C SER A 51 22.87 -12.43 1.10
N GLN A 52 23.64 -11.58 1.77
CA GLN A 52 24.98 -11.93 2.24
C GLN A 52 24.93 -13.11 3.23
N PHE A 53 24.00 -13.10 4.18
CA PHE A 53 23.82 -14.19 5.14
C PHE A 53 23.52 -15.52 4.45
N VAL A 54 22.60 -15.54 3.48
CA VAL A 54 22.24 -16.74 2.71
C VAL A 54 23.43 -17.23 1.88
N HIS A 55 24.17 -16.33 1.22
CA HIS A 55 25.37 -16.71 0.46
C HIS A 55 26.42 -17.38 1.35
N GLN A 56 26.69 -16.82 2.53
CA GLN A 56 27.63 -17.41 3.48
C GLN A 56 27.16 -18.77 4.01
N LEU A 57 25.86 -18.95 4.25
CA LEU A 57 25.30 -20.25 4.61
C LEU A 57 25.49 -21.28 3.50
N ILE A 58 25.30 -20.92 2.24
CA ILE A 58 25.52 -21.82 1.10
C ILE A 58 27.00 -22.19 1.00
N GLU A 59 27.91 -21.23 1.11
CA GLU A 59 29.36 -21.47 1.05
C GLU A 59 29.84 -22.44 2.14
N GLN A 60 29.29 -22.35 3.36
CA GLN A 60 29.68 -23.19 4.49
C GLN A 60 28.90 -24.51 4.59
N SER A 61 27.79 -24.62 3.86
CA SER A 61 26.96 -25.82 3.80
C SER A 61 26.46 -26.12 2.38
N PRO A 62 27.36 -26.46 1.42
CA PRO A 62 26.98 -26.66 0.02
C PRO A 62 25.93 -27.77 -0.19
N GLU A 63 25.92 -28.79 0.67
CA GLU A 63 24.94 -29.88 0.63
C GLU A 63 23.48 -29.42 0.80
N HIS A 64 23.27 -28.24 1.39
CA HIS A 64 21.93 -27.68 1.63
C HIS A 64 21.57 -26.56 0.64
N GLU A 65 22.39 -26.31 -0.39
CA GLU A 65 22.18 -25.25 -1.38
C GLU A 65 20.78 -25.32 -2.01
N THR A 66 20.35 -26.48 -2.50
CA THR A 66 19.03 -26.63 -3.12
C THR A 66 17.90 -26.28 -2.16
N MET A 67 18.01 -26.68 -0.88
CA MET A 67 17.01 -26.34 0.13
C MET A 67 16.98 -24.83 0.40
N LEU A 68 18.15 -24.21 0.52
CA LEU A 68 18.30 -22.77 0.76
C LEU A 68 17.76 -21.95 -0.42
N MET A 69 18.06 -22.34 -1.66
CA MET A 69 17.52 -21.70 -2.87
C MET A 69 15.99 -21.76 -2.90
N THR A 70 15.40 -22.93 -2.64
CA THR A 70 13.93 -23.07 -2.59
C THR A 70 13.31 -22.17 -1.51
N ILE A 71 13.97 -22.01 -0.35
CA ILE A 71 13.47 -21.11 0.70
C ILE A 71 13.62 -19.65 0.27
N ALA A 72 14.73 -19.27 -0.35
CA ALA A 72 14.96 -17.93 -0.86
C ALA A 72 13.91 -17.53 -1.91
N GLU A 73 13.64 -18.40 -2.90
CA GLU A 73 12.60 -18.19 -3.92
C GLU A 73 11.21 -17.99 -3.28
N GLN A 74 10.86 -18.80 -2.27
CA GLN A 74 9.58 -18.65 -1.56
C GLN A 74 9.48 -17.33 -0.80
N LEU A 75 10.58 -16.85 -0.21
CA LEU A 75 10.61 -15.57 0.50
C LEU A 75 10.48 -14.40 -0.47
N GLU A 76 11.18 -14.45 -1.62
CA GLU A 76 11.07 -13.45 -2.68
C GLU A 76 9.64 -13.38 -3.22
N GLN A 77 9.06 -14.53 -3.56
CA GLN A 77 7.68 -14.61 -4.04
C GLN A 77 6.68 -14.03 -3.04
N LYS A 78 6.82 -14.37 -1.75
CA LYS A 78 5.96 -13.83 -0.68
C LYS A 78 6.16 -12.32 -0.51
N GLY A 79 7.39 -11.83 -0.66
CA GLY A 79 7.70 -10.41 -0.63
C GLY A 79 7.03 -9.66 -1.79
N LEU A 80 7.10 -10.22 -3.00
CA LEU A 80 6.43 -9.68 -4.18
C LEU A 80 4.91 -9.65 -4.03
N GLU A 81 4.31 -10.77 -3.60
CA GLU A 81 2.87 -10.86 -3.35
C GLU A 81 2.40 -9.79 -2.36
N ARG A 82 3.13 -9.64 -1.24
CA ARG A 82 2.83 -8.62 -0.24
C ARG A 82 2.99 -7.20 -0.79
N GLY A 83 4.03 -6.96 -1.59
CA GLY A 83 4.25 -5.65 -2.22
C GLY A 83 3.12 -5.28 -3.19
N ILE A 84 2.65 -6.25 -3.99
CA ILE A 84 1.51 -6.06 -4.91
C ILE A 84 0.22 -5.81 -4.13
N GLU A 85 -0.02 -6.58 -3.06
CA GLU A 85 -1.21 -6.41 -2.22
C GLU A 85 -1.25 -5.02 -1.58
N LEU A 86 -0.16 -4.59 -0.93
CA LEU A 86 -0.05 -3.27 -0.31
C LEU A 86 -0.21 -2.15 -1.36
N GLY A 87 0.49 -2.25 -2.49
CA GLY A 87 0.41 -1.24 -3.54
C GLY A 87 -1.01 -1.13 -4.15
N ARG A 88 -1.74 -2.25 -4.24
CA ARG A 88 -3.13 -2.25 -4.70
C ARG A 88 -4.06 -1.61 -3.66
N GLU A 89 -3.90 -1.95 -2.38
CA GLU A 89 -4.69 -1.38 -1.30
C GLU A 89 -4.51 0.14 -1.21
N GLU A 90 -3.25 0.60 -1.15
CA GLU A 90 -2.90 2.02 -1.13
C GLU A 90 -3.44 2.75 -2.39
N GLY A 91 -3.29 2.15 -3.57
CA GLY A 91 -3.79 2.72 -4.82
C GLY A 91 -5.32 2.86 -4.86
N ILE A 92 -6.05 1.88 -4.33
CA ILE A 92 -7.52 1.94 -4.23
C ILE A 92 -7.96 3.00 -3.23
N GLU A 93 -7.29 3.09 -2.08
CA GLU A 93 -7.62 4.06 -1.03
C GLU A 93 -7.41 5.49 -1.53
N LEU A 94 -6.22 5.79 -2.08
CA LEU A 94 -5.90 7.09 -2.64
C LEU A 94 -6.86 7.47 -3.78
N GLY A 95 -7.07 6.56 -4.74
CA GLY A 95 -7.97 6.82 -5.87
C GLY A 95 -9.42 7.06 -5.44
N ARG A 96 -9.88 6.41 -4.37
CA ARG A 96 -11.21 6.65 -3.80
C ARG A 96 -11.30 7.99 -3.11
N GLU A 97 -10.30 8.36 -2.30
CA GLU A 97 -10.28 9.63 -1.59
C GLU A 97 -10.26 10.81 -2.57
N GLU A 98 -9.33 10.81 -3.51
CA GLU A 98 -9.24 11.83 -4.56
C GLU A 98 -10.51 11.91 -5.41
N GLY A 99 -11.08 10.76 -5.76
CA GLY A 99 -12.32 10.69 -6.54
C GLY A 99 -13.53 11.28 -5.81
N ILE A 100 -13.63 11.05 -4.50
CA ILE A 100 -14.70 11.62 -3.67
C ILE A 100 -14.52 13.12 -3.52
N GLU A 101 -13.31 13.58 -3.21
CA GLU A 101 -13.02 15.00 -3.03
C GLU A 101 -13.33 15.80 -4.31
N LEU A 102 -12.81 15.35 -5.45
CA LEU A 102 -13.05 15.99 -6.75
C LEU A 102 -14.52 15.96 -7.13
N GLY A 103 -15.21 14.85 -6.84
CA GLY A 103 -16.65 14.71 -7.09
C GLY A 103 -17.49 15.66 -6.24
N GLN A 104 -17.15 15.82 -4.96
CA GLN A 104 -17.81 16.74 -4.05
C GLN A 104 -17.58 18.19 -4.44
N GLU A 105 -16.34 18.58 -4.74
CA GLU A 105 -16.01 19.94 -5.17
C GLU A 105 -16.79 20.33 -6.43
N LYS A 106 -16.72 19.49 -7.47
CA LYS A 106 -17.48 19.72 -8.73
C LYS A 106 -18.98 19.74 -8.49
N GLY A 107 -19.50 18.83 -7.66
CA GLY A 107 -20.92 18.78 -7.33
C GLY A 107 -21.41 20.04 -6.63
N ILE A 108 -20.64 20.57 -5.68
CA ILE A 108 -20.95 21.81 -4.96
C ILE A 108 -20.90 23.01 -5.92
N GLU A 109 -19.88 23.09 -6.77
CA GLU A 109 -19.75 24.18 -7.74
C GLU A 109 -20.91 24.19 -8.74
N LEU A 110 -21.21 23.03 -9.34
CA LEU A 110 -22.33 22.88 -10.28
C LEU A 110 -23.67 23.22 -9.61
N GLY A 111 -23.93 22.68 -8.43
CA GLY A 111 -25.16 22.98 -7.69
C GLY A 111 -25.28 24.47 -7.32
N ARG A 112 -24.16 25.15 -7.04
CA ARG A 112 -24.16 26.60 -6.78
C ARG A 112 -24.48 27.39 -8.04
N GLU A 113 -23.91 27.04 -9.19
CA GLU A 113 -24.21 27.71 -10.46
C GLU A 113 -25.66 27.44 -10.91
N GLU A 114 -26.15 26.21 -10.79
CA GLU A 114 -27.54 25.86 -11.07
C GLU A 114 -28.50 26.64 -10.16
N GLY A 115 -28.22 26.70 -8.85
CA GLY A 115 -29.03 27.45 -7.89
C GLY A 115 -29.08 28.96 -8.20
N LYS A 116 -27.98 29.57 -8.67
CA LYS A 116 -27.98 30.96 -9.16
C LYS A 116 -28.92 31.14 -10.35
N VAL A 117 -28.87 30.22 -11.31
CA VAL A 117 -29.71 30.26 -12.52
C VAL A 117 -31.19 30.05 -12.18
N GLU A 118 -31.52 29.11 -11.31
CA GLU A 118 -32.89 28.87 -10.84
C GLU A 118 -33.45 30.09 -10.11
N THR A 119 -32.64 30.70 -9.24
CA THR A 119 -33.01 31.93 -8.53
C THR A 119 -33.27 33.07 -9.52
N ALA A 120 -32.40 33.27 -10.51
CA ALA A 120 -32.60 34.30 -11.54
C ALA A 120 -33.89 34.06 -12.35
N ARG A 121 -34.17 32.81 -12.76
CA ARG A 121 -35.43 32.45 -13.44
C ARG A 121 -36.65 32.74 -12.57
N ALA A 122 -36.60 32.44 -11.28
CA ALA A 122 -37.69 32.75 -10.36
C ALA A 122 -37.94 34.25 -10.24
N LEU A 123 -36.89 35.05 -10.05
CA LEU A 123 -36.98 36.50 -9.95
C LEU A 123 -37.50 37.15 -11.24
N LEU A 124 -37.06 36.67 -12.41
CA LEU A 124 -37.56 37.12 -13.71
C LEU A 124 -39.07 36.89 -13.85
N ARG A 125 -39.56 35.70 -13.47
CA ARG A 125 -41.00 35.36 -13.50
C ARG A 125 -41.83 36.27 -12.59
N HIS A 126 -41.25 36.80 -11.53
CA HIS A 126 -41.89 37.75 -10.61
C HIS A 126 -41.73 39.22 -11.03
N GLY A 127 -41.14 39.50 -12.20
CA GLY A 127 -41.00 40.85 -12.73
C GLY A 127 -39.95 41.70 -12.02
N VAL A 128 -39.00 41.08 -11.32
CA VAL A 128 -37.88 41.79 -10.68
C VAL A 128 -36.96 42.37 -11.77
N SER A 129 -36.48 43.61 -11.56
CA SER A 129 -35.61 44.28 -12.54
C SER A 129 -34.27 43.56 -12.72
N LEU A 130 -33.70 43.64 -13.92
CA LEU A 130 -32.46 42.94 -14.28
C LEU A 130 -31.28 43.35 -13.40
N ASP A 131 -31.19 44.65 -13.07
CA ASP A 131 -30.14 45.20 -12.21
C ASP A 131 -30.13 44.50 -10.83
N ILE A 132 -31.30 44.38 -10.20
CA ILE A 132 -31.46 43.69 -8.92
C ILE A 132 -31.11 42.20 -9.04
N ILE A 133 -31.45 41.54 -10.16
CA ILE A 133 -31.16 40.12 -10.37
C ILE A 133 -29.65 39.89 -10.56
N VAL A 134 -28.96 40.74 -11.33
CA VAL A 134 -27.50 40.71 -11.50
C VAL A 134 -26.81 40.84 -10.15
N THR A 135 -27.18 41.85 -9.35
CA THR A 135 -26.55 42.06 -8.03
C THR A 135 -26.87 40.93 -7.04
N SER A 136 -28.08 40.37 -7.07
CA SER A 136 -28.51 39.34 -6.12
C SER A 136 -27.97 37.94 -6.43
N THR A 137 -27.80 37.60 -7.71
CA THR A 137 -27.38 36.25 -8.14
C THR A 137 -25.90 36.18 -8.53
N GLY A 138 -25.26 37.33 -8.81
CA GLY A 138 -23.89 37.41 -9.30
C GLY A 138 -23.72 36.89 -10.73
N LEU A 139 -24.82 36.67 -11.46
CA LEU A 139 -24.78 36.30 -12.88
C LEU A 139 -24.59 37.54 -13.76
N SER A 140 -23.86 37.38 -14.86
CA SER A 140 -23.72 38.42 -15.89
C SER A 140 -25.06 38.73 -16.57
N LEU A 141 -25.23 39.97 -17.05
CA LEU A 141 -26.41 40.39 -17.80
C LEU A 141 -26.72 39.44 -18.97
N ASP A 142 -25.73 39.09 -19.78
CA ASP A 142 -25.88 38.19 -20.95
C ASP A 142 -26.46 36.82 -20.56
N LYS A 143 -25.96 36.23 -19.47
CA LYS A 143 -26.49 34.97 -18.91
C LYS A 143 -27.95 35.13 -18.50
N ILE A 144 -28.34 36.25 -17.89
CA ILE A 144 -29.73 36.48 -17.45
C ILE A 144 -30.66 36.75 -18.64
N GLU A 145 -30.20 37.49 -19.65
CA GLU A 145 -30.97 37.73 -20.87
C GLU A 145 -31.23 36.45 -21.66
N ALA A 146 -30.25 35.55 -21.71
CA ALA A 146 -30.43 34.22 -22.29
C ALA A 146 -31.50 33.37 -21.59
N LEU A 147 -31.85 33.66 -20.33
CA LEU A 147 -32.90 32.95 -19.58
C LEU A 147 -34.32 33.47 -19.86
N LYS A 148 -34.48 34.54 -20.63
CA LYS A 148 -35.79 35.11 -21.00
C LYS A 148 -36.49 34.36 -22.14
N HIS A 149 -35.77 33.50 -22.86
CA HIS A 149 -36.27 32.66 -23.93
C HIS A 149 -36.71 31.29 -23.41
#